data_AF-A0A894T868-F1
#
_entry.id   AF-A0A894T868-F1
#
_cell.length_a   1.000
_cell.length_b   1.000
_cell.length_c   1.000
_cell.angle_alpha   90.00
_cell.angle_beta   90.00
_cell.angle_gamma   90.00
#
_symmetry.space_group_name_H-M   'P 1'
#
loop_
_entity.id
_entity.type
_entity.pdbx_description
1 polymer ?
#
loop_
_entity_poly.entity_id
_entity_poly.type
_entity_poly.pdbx_seq_one_letter_code
_entity_poly.pdbx_strand_id
1 'polypeptide(L)'
;MKTYQKFLFKICLITSVIIIMLPMQSHAQEYKNQPHDFRQQYDNLRKNNLIDKSTTYKQWKKFQEENYRAKYQMEQEAQQEMKEEQYQTFSKKKKFKPRRGDILITNNASYAKLGIPGHAAIYTGKGHIVEIRGYGHHPARNSYKKFIHNKRAKRHDKLWVKVYRTSKKKRNKAANWALKQAGQKRKSITYSLNSNINDTYHTYCSKLVWQSYYFGAGKKSVNSTGVYHYFNPYNLPKNIKGAKKVKTFF
;
A
#
# COMPACT_ATOMS: atom_id res chain seq x y z
N MET A 1 -15.93 -27.10 42.80
CA MET A 1 -15.86 -26.32 41.55
C MET A 1 -14.61 -25.42 41.48
N LYS A 2 -13.37 -25.94 41.63
CA LYS A 2 -12.16 -25.08 41.79
C LYS A 2 -10.84 -25.50 41.12
N THR A 3 -10.77 -26.62 40.40
CA THR A 3 -9.48 -27.08 39.80
C THR A 3 -9.59 -27.41 38.31
N TYR A 4 -10.66 -28.08 37.89
CA TYR A 4 -10.86 -28.48 36.48
C TYR A 4 -11.07 -27.31 35.51
N GLN A 5 -11.81 -26.28 35.90
CA GLN A 5 -12.03 -25.09 35.06
C GLN A 5 -10.74 -24.28 34.81
N LYS A 6 -9.81 -24.26 35.77
CA LYS A 6 -8.53 -23.54 35.62
C LYS A 6 -7.56 -24.28 34.69
N PHE A 7 -7.67 -25.62 34.60
CA PHE A 7 -6.85 -26.44 33.71
C PHE A 7 -7.29 -26.30 32.25
N LEU A 8 -8.61 -26.36 32.00
CA LEU A 8 -9.20 -26.19 30.66
C LEU A 8 -8.94 -24.77 30.08
N PHE A 9 -8.95 -23.74 30.93
CA PHE A 9 -8.67 -22.36 30.50
C PHE A 9 -7.20 -22.16 30.07
N LYS A 10 -6.24 -22.85 30.72
CA LYS A 10 -4.82 -22.80 30.34
C LYS A 10 -4.55 -23.54 29.02
N ILE A 11 -5.24 -24.65 28.75
CA ILE A 11 -5.10 -25.39 27.48
C ILE A 11 -5.65 -24.56 26.30
N CYS A 12 -6.79 -23.89 26.44
CA CYS A 12 -7.33 -22.99 25.41
C CYS A 12 -6.41 -21.80 25.11
N LEU A 13 -5.72 -21.25 26.11
CA LEU A 13 -4.80 -20.14 25.89
C LEU A 13 -3.53 -20.58 25.13
N ILE A 14 -3.01 -21.78 25.41
CA ILE A 14 -1.81 -22.30 24.74
C ILE A 14 -2.12 -22.71 23.28
N THR A 15 -3.28 -23.33 23.01
CA THR A 15 -3.68 -23.68 21.64
C THR A 15 -4.00 -22.45 20.78
N SER A 16 -4.62 -21.41 21.35
CA SER A 16 -4.89 -20.16 20.63
C SER A 16 -3.62 -19.39 20.25
N VAL A 17 -2.54 -19.48 21.04
CA VAL A 17 -1.24 -18.84 20.71
C VAL A 17 -0.47 -19.63 19.64
N ILE A 18 -0.55 -20.97 19.65
CA ILE A 18 0.12 -21.83 18.65
C ILE A 18 -0.52 -21.68 17.25
N ILE A 19 -1.85 -21.50 17.19
CA ILE A 19 -2.58 -21.27 15.92
C ILE A 19 -2.17 -19.93 15.27
N ILE A 20 -1.71 -18.94 16.04
CA ILE A 20 -1.27 -17.64 15.51
C ILE A 20 0.17 -17.72 14.93
N MET A 21 1.01 -18.64 15.41
CA MET A 21 2.43 -18.74 14.98
C MET A 21 2.64 -19.63 13.74
N LEU A 22 1.85 -20.69 13.56
CA LEU A 22 1.92 -21.61 12.40
C LEU A 22 1.67 -20.96 11.01
N PRO A 23 0.80 -19.94 10.84
CA PRO A 23 0.68 -19.28 9.54
C PRO A 23 1.94 -18.48 9.19
N MET A 24 2.69 -17.91 10.13
CA MET A 24 3.84 -17.08 9.73
C MET A 24 4.98 -17.88 9.07
N GLN A 25 5.24 -19.12 9.50
CA GLN A 25 6.32 -19.95 8.93
C GLN A 25 5.94 -20.61 7.59
N SER A 26 4.72 -21.15 7.48
CA SER A 26 4.21 -21.73 6.23
C SER A 26 4.13 -20.70 5.10
N HIS A 27 3.80 -19.45 5.41
CA HIS A 27 3.61 -18.40 4.41
C HIS A 27 4.94 -17.75 3.98
N ALA A 28 5.94 -17.68 4.87
CA ALA A 28 7.30 -17.34 4.49
C ALA A 28 7.89 -18.40 3.53
N GLN A 29 7.47 -19.66 3.66
CA GLN A 29 7.85 -20.76 2.78
C GLN A 29 7.16 -20.65 1.41
N GLU A 30 5.86 -20.32 1.35
CA GLU A 30 5.13 -20.12 0.09
C GLU A 30 5.69 -18.94 -0.75
N TYR A 31 6.10 -17.84 -0.09
CA TYR A 31 6.86 -16.75 -0.74
C TYR A 31 8.17 -17.23 -1.37
N LYS A 32 8.93 -18.08 -0.67
CA LYS A 32 10.21 -18.61 -1.18
C LYS A 32 10.04 -19.50 -2.41
N ASN A 33 8.85 -20.07 -2.60
CA ASN A 33 8.58 -21.07 -3.63
C ASN A 33 8.00 -20.49 -4.94
N GLN A 34 7.69 -19.18 -5.00
CA GLN A 34 7.33 -18.52 -6.26
C GLN A 34 8.60 -17.98 -6.94
N PRO A 35 8.97 -18.44 -8.14
CA PRO A 35 10.12 -17.90 -8.85
C PRO A 35 9.81 -16.47 -9.28
N HIS A 36 10.35 -15.50 -8.56
CA HIS A 36 10.35 -14.10 -8.95
C HIS A 36 11.69 -13.74 -9.57
N ASP A 37 11.70 -13.45 -10.88
CA ASP A 37 12.91 -12.97 -11.55
C ASP A 37 13.13 -11.47 -11.27
N PHE A 38 13.58 -11.18 -10.05
CA PHE A 38 13.95 -9.81 -9.66
C PHE A 38 15.14 -9.28 -10.43
N ARG A 39 16.00 -10.17 -10.96
CA ARG A 39 17.21 -9.78 -11.69
C ARG A 39 16.84 -9.21 -13.04
N GLN A 40 16.03 -9.92 -13.82
CA GLN A 40 15.54 -9.43 -15.10
C GLN A 40 14.73 -8.12 -14.94
N GLN A 41 13.89 -8.02 -13.90
CA GLN A 41 13.19 -6.78 -13.60
C GLN A 41 14.15 -5.61 -13.30
N TYR A 42 15.18 -5.85 -12.48
CA TYR A 42 16.20 -4.85 -12.18
C TYR A 42 16.95 -4.42 -13.44
N ASP A 43 17.41 -5.36 -14.24
CA ASP A 43 18.17 -5.08 -15.47
C ASP A 43 17.31 -4.30 -16.47
N ASN A 44 16.02 -4.63 -16.60
CA ASN A 44 15.06 -3.85 -17.40
C ASN A 44 14.86 -2.42 -16.86
N LEU A 45 14.72 -2.25 -15.55
CA LEU A 45 14.58 -0.92 -14.94
C LEU A 45 15.85 -0.08 -15.15
N ARG A 46 17.04 -0.70 -15.05
CA ARG A 46 18.33 -0.05 -15.31
C ARG A 46 18.46 0.36 -16.77
N LYS A 47 18.20 -0.55 -17.71
CA LYS A 47 18.27 -0.29 -19.16
C LYS A 47 17.37 0.88 -19.58
N ASN A 48 16.22 1.03 -18.94
CA ASN A 48 15.24 2.08 -19.25
C ASN A 48 15.37 3.33 -18.36
N ASN A 49 16.41 3.45 -17.51
CA ASN A 49 16.61 4.56 -16.58
C ASN A 49 15.42 4.80 -15.61
N LEU A 50 14.73 3.72 -15.20
CA LEU A 50 13.52 3.76 -14.35
C LEU A 50 13.79 3.49 -12.89
N ILE A 51 15.03 3.20 -12.54
CA ILE A 51 15.51 3.05 -11.17
C ILE A 51 16.77 3.88 -11.01
N ASP A 52 16.96 4.41 -9.81
CA ASP A 52 18.12 5.21 -9.46
C ASP A 52 19.45 4.48 -9.82
N LYS A 53 20.38 5.20 -10.46
CA LYS A 53 21.69 4.66 -10.87
C LYS A 53 22.53 4.20 -9.67
N SER A 54 22.28 4.73 -8.48
CA SER A 54 22.95 4.32 -7.24
C SER A 54 22.34 3.05 -6.61
N THR A 55 21.15 2.64 -7.05
CA THR A 55 20.49 1.47 -6.45
C THR A 55 21.09 0.18 -6.97
N THR A 56 21.59 -0.61 -6.05
CA THR A 56 22.17 -1.94 -6.32
C THR A 56 21.08 -3.00 -6.47
N TYR A 57 21.40 -4.09 -7.17
CA TYR A 57 20.52 -5.26 -7.24
C TYR A 57 20.14 -5.80 -5.85
N LYS A 58 21.08 -5.79 -4.88
CA LYS A 58 20.83 -6.24 -3.51
C LYS A 58 19.76 -5.40 -2.81
N GLN A 59 19.83 -4.07 -2.95
CA GLN A 59 18.82 -3.16 -2.40
C GLN A 59 17.47 -3.35 -3.08
N TRP A 60 17.46 -3.47 -4.42
CA TRP A 60 16.25 -3.74 -5.19
C TRP A 60 15.58 -5.05 -4.79
N LYS A 61 16.35 -6.14 -4.73
CA LYS A 61 15.88 -7.46 -4.30
C LYS A 61 15.24 -7.33 -2.93
N LYS A 62 15.96 -6.82 -1.92
CA LYS A 62 15.45 -6.64 -0.56
C LYS A 62 14.12 -5.88 -0.54
N PHE A 63 14.05 -4.76 -1.28
CA PHE A 63 12.84 -3.96 -1.39
C PHE A 63 11.65 -4.76 -1.95
N GLN A 64 11.87 -5.55 -3.00
CA GLN A 64 10.84 -6.43 -3.57
C GLN A 64 10.44 -7.54 -2.60
N GLU A 65 11.38 -8.19 -1.93
CA GLU A 65 11.07 -9.24 -0.94
C GLU A 65 10.15 -8.68 0.17
N GLU A 66 10.47 -7.50 0.68
CA GLU A 66 9.65 -6.80 1.68
C GLU A 66 8.26 -6.42 1.14
N ASN A 67 8.17 -6.04 -0.15
CA ASN A 67 6.91 -5.70 -0.79
C ASN A 67 6.00 -6.92 -0.91
N TYR A 68 6.55 -8.04 -1.39
CA TYR A 68 5.81 -9.28 -1.55
C TYR A 68 5.35 -9.83 -0.19
N ARG A 69 6.22 -9.86 0.83
CA ARG A 69 5.82 -10.25 2.19
C ARG A 69 4.63 -9.42 2.70
N ALA A 70 4.67 -8.10 2.51
CA ALA A 70 3.58 -7.20 2.90
C ALA A 70 2.31 -7.39 2.05
N LYS A 71 2.46 -7.67 0.74
CA LYS A 71 1.37 -8.03 -0.17
C LYS A 71 0.62 -9.26 0.35
N TYR A 72 1.34 -10.34 0.63
CA TYR A 72 0.73 -11.59 1.11
C TYR A 72 -0.04 -11.36 2.42
N GLN A 73 0.54 -10.63 3.38
CA GLN A 73 -0.16 -10.27 4.63
C GLN A 73 -1.48 -9.54 4.34
N MET A 74 -1.46 -8.52 3.47
CA MET A 74 -2.68 -7.77 3.14
C MET A 74 -3.71 -8.58 2.34
N GLU A 75 -3.26 -9.51 1.50
CA GLU A 75 -4.14 -10.42 0.75
C GLU A 75 -4.86 -11.40 1.67
N GLN A 76 -4.17 -11.95 2.66
CA GLN A 76 -4.80 -12.83 3.66
C GLN A 76 -5.84 -12.07 4.50
N GLU A 77 -5.48 -10.88 4.99
CA GLU A 77 -6.45 -10.02 5.68
C GLU A 77 -7.66 -9.71 4.79
N ALA A 78 -7.44 -9.43 3.50
CA ALA A 78 -8.52 -9.14 2.55
C ALA A 78 -9.44 -10.36 2.37
N GLN A 79 -8.88 -11.56 2.20
CA GLN A 79 -9.66 -12.80 2.09
C GLN A 79 -10.48 -13.09 3.34
N GLN A 80 -9.90 -12.87 4.53
CA GLN A 80 -10.62 -13.02 5.79
C GLN A 80 -11.79 -12.01 5.88
N GLU A 81 -11.52 -10.73 5.59
CA GLU A 81 -12.55 -9.69 5.57
C GLU A 81 -13.66 -9.96 4.53
N MET A 82 -13.33 -10.55 3.38
CA MET A 82 -14.33 -10.99 2.38
C MET A 82 -15.24 -12.08 2.94
N LYS A 83 -14.66 -13.10 3.57
CA LYS A 83 -15.43 -14.18 4.20
C LYS A 83 -16.36 -13.62 5.28
N GLU A 84 -15.84 -12.77 6.17
CA GLU A 84 -16.63 -12.10 7.20
C GLU A 84 -17.75 -11.24 6.61
N GLU A 85 -17.51 -10.50 5.52
CA GLU A 85 -18.54 -9.70 4.85
C GLU A 85 -19.61 -10.57 4.16
N GLN A 86 -19.24 -11.73 3.63
CA GLN A 86 -20.17 -12.71 3.06
C GLN A 86 -21.09 -13.34 4.12
N TYR A 87 -20.59 -13.60 5.32
CA TYR A 87 -21.39 -14.15 6.43
C TYR A 87 -22.30 -13.09 7.10
N GLN A 88 -22.00 -11.80 6.95
CA GLN A 88 -22.79 -10.71 7.54
C GLN A 88 -23.93 -10.29 6.60
N THR A 89 -25.06 -11.01 6.65
CA THR A 89 -26.27 -10.76 5.86
C THR A 89 -27.00 -9.45 6.23
N PHE A 90 -27.41 -8.69 5.21
CA PHE A 90 -28.48 -7.68 5.12
C PHE A 90 -28.67 -6.55 6.16
N SER A 91 -27.69 -6.16 6.98
CA SER A 91 -27.77 -4.82 7.58
C SER A 91 -27.46 -3.76 6.52
N LYS A 92 -28.29 -2.71 6.39
CA LYS A 92 -28.04 -1.56 5.50
C LYS A 92 -26.76 -0.83 5.96
N LYS A 93 -25.59 -1.35 5.59
CA LYS A 93 -24.30 -0.74 5.90
C LYS A 93 -24.30 0.67 5.32
N LYS A 94 -24.13 1.66 6.21
CA LYS A 94 -23.97 3.07 5.81
C LYS A 94 -22.87 3.17 4.75
N LYS A 95 -23.21 3.77 3.61
CA LYS A 95 -22.26 3.97 2.50
C LYS A 95 -21.00 4.67 3.01
N PHE A 96 -19.84 4.02 2.82
CA PHE A 96 -18.56 4.59 3.21
C PHE A 96 -18.33 5.92 2.49
N LYS A 97 -17.96 6.96 3.25
CA LYS A 97 -17.59 8.27 2.71
C LYS A 97 -16.08 8.46 2.82
N PRO A 98 -15.33 8.51 1.70
CA PRO A 98 -13.91 8.81 1.72
C PRO A 98 -13.69 10.23 2.25
N ARG A 99 -12.58 10.43 2.96
CA ARG A 99 -12.17 11.72 3.51
C ARG A 99 -10.87 12.16 2.87
N ARG A 100 -10.75 13.47 2.68
CA ARG A 100 -9.56 14.08 2.10
C ARG A 100 -8.29 13.64 2.84
N GLY A 101 -7.29 13.21 2.08
CA GLY A 101 -6.03 12.63 2.52
C GLY A 101 -6.10 11.17 2.98
N ASP A 102 -7.23 10.49 2.83
CA ASP A 102 -7.27 9.03 2.93
C ASP A 102 -6.26 8.41 1.95
N ILE A 103 -5.51 7.42 2.42
CA ILE A 103 -4.52 6.65 1.67
C ILE A 103 -5.25 5.43 1.12
N LEU A 104 -5.11 5.17 -0.18
CA LEU A 104 -5.70 4.01 -0.84
C LEU A 104 -4.57 3.10 -1.30
N ILE A 105 -4.69 1.82 -1.00
CA ILE A 105 -3.76 0.77 -1.42
C ILE A 105 -4.56 -0.31 -2.10
N THR A 106 -4.08 -0.79 -3.24
CA THR A 106 -4.72 -1.88 -3.99
C THR A 106 -3.68 -2.90 -4.44
N ASN A 107 -4.11 -4.17 -4.50
CA ASN A 107 -3.34 -5.22 -5.16
C ASN A 107 -3.52 -5.25 -6.68
N ASN A 108 -4.24 -4.28 -7.26
CA ASN A 108 -4.35 -4.16 -8.70
C ASN A 108 -2.96 -3.94 -9.32
N ALA A 109 -2.47 -5.01 -9.94
CA ALA A 109 -1.17 -5.11 -10.56
C ALA A 109 -1.14 -4.61 -12.00
N SER A 110 -2.10 -3.77 -12.43
CA SER A 110 -2.14 -3.22 -13.81
C SER A 110 -0.82 -2.55 -14.25
N TYR A 111 0.08 -2.24 -13.30
CA TYR A 111 1.39 -1.64 -13.53
C TYR A 111 2.59 -2.50 -13.03
N ALA A 112 2.33 -3.72 -12.56
CA ALA A 112 3.37 -4.58 -11.98
C ALA A 112 4.33 -5.16 -13.02
N LYS A 113 3.96 -5.20 -14.31
CA LYS A 113 4.81 -5.73 -15.39
C LYS A 113 6.15 -5.00 -15.55
N LEU A 114 6.30 -3.79 -15.01
CA LEU A 114 7.53 -2.99 -15.06
C LEU A 114 7.85 -2.32 -13.71
N GLY A 115 7.45 -2.89 -12.56
CA GLY A 115 7.67 -2.19 -11.29
C GLY A 115 7.24 -2.89 -10.01
N ILE A 116 6.74 -2.08 -9.08
CA ILE A 116 6.38 -2.49 -7.72
C ILE A 116 4.99 -3.14 -7.76
N PRO A 117 4.82 -4.39 -7.29
CA PRO A 117 3.50 -4.97 -7.10
C PRO A 117 2.60 -4.07 -6.25
N GLY A 118 1.34 -3.93 -6.67
CA GLY A 118 0.35 -3.08 -6.01
C GLY A 118 0.40 -1.61 -6.46
N HIS A 119 -0.51 -0.81 -5.91
CA HIS A 119 -0.58 0.60 -6.21
C HIS A 119 -1.08 1.41 -5.02
N ALA A 120 -0.68 2.68 -4.95
CA ALA A 120 -1.10 3.60 -3.91
C ALA A 120 -1.56 4.94 -4.48
N ALA A 121 -2.59 5.50 -3.86
CA ALA A 121 -3.13 6.81 -4.20
C ALA A 121 -3.55 7.58 -2.93
N ILE A 122 -3.77 8.88 -3.06
CA ILE A 122 -4.29 9.73 -1.98
C ILE A 122 -5.60 10.40 -2.42
N TYR A 123 -6.68 10.26 -1.63
CA TYR A 123 -7.95 10.91 -1.92
C TYR A 123 -7.86 12.41 -1.69
N THR A 124 -8.19 13.24 -2.68
CA THR A 124 -8.05 14.69 -2.60
C THR A 124 -9.36 15.43 -2.40
N GLY A 125 -10.48 14.71 -2.33
CA GLY A 125 -11.81 15.28 -2.14
C GLY A 125 -12.62 15.34 -3.44
N LYS A 126 -13.92 15.65 -3.31
CA LYS A 126 -14.86 15.80 -4.43
C LYS A 126 -14.85 14.60 -5.40
N GLY A 127 -14.65 13.38 -4.89
CA GLY A 127 -14.64 12.15 -5.72
C GLY A 127 -13.35 11.89 -6.50
N HIS A 128 -12.24 12.53 -6.13
CA HIS A 128 -10.97 12.39 -6.84
C HIS A 128 -9.84 11.87 -5.95
N ILE A 129 -8.88 11.21 -6.58
CA ILE A 129 -7.60 10.80 -6.03
C ILE A 129 -6.46 11.48 -6.79
N VAL A 130 -5.28 11.53 -6.18
CA VAL A 130 -4.02 11.78 -6.88
C VAL A 130 -3.17 10.52 -6.81
N GLU A 131 -2.63 10.14 -7.96
CA GLU A 131 -1.73 9.00 -8.14
C GLU A 131 -0.77 9.28 -9.29
N ILE A 132 0.29 8.48 -9.42
CA ILE A 132 1.14 8.43 -10.61
C ILE A 132 1.13 6.99 -11.10
N ARG A 133 0.60 6.79 -12.31
CA ARG A 133 0.13 5.48 -12.77
C ARG A 133 1.26 4.52 -13.16
N GLY A 134 2.45 5.01 -13.47
CA GLY A 134 3.57 4.18 -13.91
C GLY A 134 4.46 4.93 -14.88
N TYR A 135 5.33 4.20 -15.56
CA TYR A 135 6.23 4.74 -16.57
C TYR A 135 5.49 5.58 -17.62
N GLY A 136 6.09 6.68 -18.06
CA GLY A 136 5.51 7.63 -19.01
C GLY A 136 4.37 8.50 -18.45
N HIS A 137 4.00 8.34 -17.18
CA HIS A 137 2.96 9.14 -16.54
C HIS A 137 3.52 10.17 -15.57
N HIS A 138 2.75 11.25 -15.40
CA HIS A 138 2.93 12.27 -14.38
C HIS A 138 1.89 12.12 -13.27
N PRO A 139 2.07 12.72 -12.08
CA PRO A 139 1.03 12.80 -11.07
C PRO A 139 -0.25 13.40 -11.67
N ALA A 140 -1.37 12.72 -11.50
CA ALA A 140 -2.63 13.12 -12.11
C ALA A 140 -3.79 12.97 -11.13
N ARG A 141 -4.80 13.81 -11.32
CA ARG A 141 -6.05 13.74 -10.58
C ARG A 141 -7.01 12.80 -11.32
N ASN A 142 -7.32 11.66 -10.72
CA ASN A 142 -8.18 10.63 -11.32
C ASN A 142 -9.44 10.40 -10.49
N SER A 143 -10.40 9.69 -11.07
CA SER A 143 -11.67 9.37 -10.43
C SER A 143 -11.49 8.33 -9.32
N TYR A 144 -11.89 8.68 -8.10
CA TYR A 144 -11.94 7.74 -6.97
C TYR A 144 -12.81 6.52 -7.31
N LYS A 145 -13.97 6.74 -7.96
CA LYS A 145 -14.89 5.66 -8.32
C LYS A 145 -14.22 4.67 -9.29
N LYS A 146 -13.47 5.16 -10.30
CA LYS A 146 -12.73 4.28 -11.22
C LYS A 146 -11.61 3.53 -10.51
N PHE A 147 -10.99 4.13 -9.49
CA PHE A 147 -9.95 3.48 -8.69
C PHE A 147 -10.51 2.31 -7.87
N ILE A 148 -11.63 2.53 -7.15
CA ILE A 148 -12.24 1.47 -6.31
C ILE A 148 -13.11 0.49 -7.09
N HIS A 149 -13.62 0.88 -8.26
CA HIS A 149 -14.41 0.04 -9.16
C HIS A 149 -13.72 0.01 -10.53
N ASN A 150 -12.64 -0.73 -10.65
CA ASN A 150 -12.11 -1.04 -11.97
C ASN A 150 -13.00 -2.15 -12.56
N LYS A 151 -13.70 -1.90 -13.67
CA LYS A 151 -14.60 -2.88 -14.31
C LYS A 151 -13.87 -4.20 -14.70
N ARG A 152 -12.54 -4.24 -14.73
CA ARG A 152 -11.74 -5.47 -14.87
C ARG A 152 -11.74 -6.37 -13.63
N ALA A 153 -12.21 -5.88 -12.48
CA ALA A 153 -12.39 -6.64 -11.23
C ALA A 153 -13.38 -7.80 -11.36
N LYS A 154 -14.35 -7.72 -12.28
CA LYS A 154 -15.28 -8.82 -12.55
C LYS A 154 -14.60 -10.10 -13.08
N ARG A 155 -13.32 -10.06 -13.45
CA ARG A 155 -12.55 -11.23 -13.93
C ARG A 155 -11.62 -11.83 -12.88
N HIS A 156 -11.47 -11.18 -11.72
CA HIS A 156 -10.53 -11.62 -10.69
C HIS A 156 -11.19 -11.44 -9.33
N ASP A 157 -11.66 -12.53 -8.73
CA ASP A 157 -12.25 -12.63 -7.37
C ASP A 157 -11.24 -12.30 -6.23
N LYS A 158 -10.20 -11.52 -6.54
CA LYS A 158 -9.05 -11.25 -5.68
C LYS A 158 -8.68 -9.77 -5.62
N LEU A 159 -9.33 -8.87 -6.37
CA LEU A 159 -9.01 -7.44 -6.28
C LEU A 159 -9.56 -6.84 -5.00
N TRP A 160 -8.77 -6.00 -4.36
CA TRP A 160 -9.21 -5.24 -3.20
C TRP A 160 -8.62 -3.83 -3.19
N VAL A 161 -9.29 -2.93 -2.48
CA VAL A 161 -8.77 -1.61 -2.11
C VAL A 161 -8.92 -1.38 -0.62
N LYS A 162 -7.79 -1.25 0.09
CA LYS A 162 -7.76 -0.88 1.51
C LYS A 162 -7.59 0.62 1.64
N VAL A 163 -8.39 1.23 2.50
CA VAL A 163 -8.36 2.67 2.82
C VAL A 163 -7.85 2.89 4.23
N TYR A 164 -6.84 3.74 4.35
CA TYR A 164 -6.24 4.14 5.62
C TYR A 164 -6.44 5.64 5.86
N ARG A 165 -6.63 6.00 7.13
CA ARG A 165 -6.95 7.36 7.54
C ARG A 165 -6.09 7.80 8.71
N THR A 166 -5.57 9.02 8.63
CA THR A 166 -4.86 9.72 9.71
C THR A 166 -5.74 10.83 10.32
N SER A 167 -5.21 11.59 11.28
CA SER A 167 -5.91 12.75 11.86
C SER A 167 -6.26 13.82 10.81
N LYS A 168 -7.35 14.57 11.03
CA LYS A 168 -7.87 15.59 10.09
C LYS A 168 -6.79 16.59 9.65
N LYS A 169 -5.99 17.08 10.61
CA LYS A 169 -4.90 18.04 10.37
C LYS A 169 -3.85 17.48 9.40
N LYS A 170 -3.37 16.25 9.63
CA LYS A 170 -2.35 15.61 8.78
C LYS A 170 -2.89 15.34 7.37
N ARG A 171 -4.01 14.61 7.26
CA ARG A 171 -4.57 14.19 5.96
C ARG A 171 -4.93 15.37 5.05
N ASN A 172 -5.45 16.46 5.61
CA ASN A 172 -5.76 17.66 4.84
C ASN A 172 -4.50 18.31 4.25
N LYS A 173 -3.44 18.48 5.06
CA LYS A 173 -2.19 19.04 4.56
C LYS A 173 -1.55 18.15 3.48
N ALA A 174 -1.57 16.83 3.69
CA ALA A 174 -1.06 15.88 2.71
C ALA A 174 -1.78 15.97 1.36
N ALA A 175 -3.11 15.98 1.37
CA ALA A 175 -3.87 16.11 0.13
C ALA A 175 -3.70 17.47 -0.57
N ASN A 176 -3.43 18.56 0.16
CA ASN A 176 -3.09 19.85 -0.47
C ASN A 176 -1.77 19.75 -1.24
N TRP A 177 -0.76 19.14 -0.62
CA TRP A 177 0.53 18.95 -1.26
C TRP A 177 0.41 18.07 -2.52
N ALA A 178 -0.34 16.97 -2.44
CA ALA A 178 -0.59 16.09 -3.58
C ALA A 178 -1.27 16.81 -4.75
N LEU A 179 -2.26 17.67 -4.46
CA LEU A 179 -2.94 18.49 -5.49
C LEU A 179 -1.96 19.45 -6.18
N LYS A 180 -1.02 20.06 -5.44
CA LYS A 180 0.02 20.92 -6.02
C LYS A 180 0.91 20.14 -7.00
N GLN A 181 1.26 18.88 -6.66
CA GLN A 181 2.06 18.02 -7.53
C GLN A 181 1.31 17.62 -8.80
N ALA A 182 0.02 17.27 -8.70
CA ALA A 182 -0.81 16.88 -9.84
C ALA A 182 -1.30 18.06 -10.70
N GLY A 183 -1.14 19.30 -10.21
CA GLY A 183 -1.45 20.54 -10.91
C GLY A 183 -0.17 21.27 -11.34
N GLN A 184 0.23 22.26 -10.53
CA GLN A 184 1.30 23.21 -10.85
C GLN A 184 2.64 22.56 -11.19
N LYS A 185 3.01 21.47 -10.52
CA LYS A 185 4.31 20.80 -10.72
C LYS A 185 4.23 19.58 -11.65
N ARG A 186 3.05 19.27 -12.21
CA ARG A 186 2.80 18.00 -12.90
C ARG A 186 3.82 17.72 -14.00
N LYS A 187 4.06 18.68 -14.89
CA LYS A 187 4.91 18.49 -16.08
C LYS A 187 6.38 18.23 -15.74
N SER A 188 6.86 18.70 -14.59
CA SER A 188 8.24 18.48 -14.15
C SER A 188 8.44 17.16 -13.39
N ILE A 189 7.37 16.43 -13.06
CA ILE A 189 7.47 15.22 -12.23
C ILE A 189 7.28 13.98 -13.08
N THR A 190 8.28 13.11 -13.15
CA THR A 190 8.26 11.87 -13.92
C THR A 190 8.22 10.65 -13.01
N TYR A 191 7.72 9.54 -13.56
CA TYR A 191 7.73 8.26 -12.86
C TYR A 191 9.14 7.65 -12.87
N SER A 192 9.71 7.41 -11.69
CA SER A 192 10.97 6.70 -11.53
C SER A 192 11.10 6.16 -10.10
N LEU A 193 11.70 4.97 -9.96
CA LEU A 193 12.02 4.31 -8.71
C LEU A 193 13.26 4.93 -8.08
N ASN A 194 13.09 6.15 -7.60
CA ASN A 194 14.12 6.95 -6.94
C ASN A 194 14.00 6.83 -5.41
N SER A 195 15.12 6.47 -4.76
CA SER A 195 15.16 6.27 -3.30
C SER A 195 15.34 7.56 -2.49
N ASN A 196 15.84 8.64 -3.11
CA ASN A 196 16.02 9.92 -2.43
C ASN A 196 14.65 10.53 -2.08
N ILE A 197 14.33 10.59 -0.79
CA ILE A 197 13.03 11.09 -0.32
C ILE A 197 12.82 12.58 -0.64
N ASN A 198 13.91 13.33 -0.82
CA ASN A 198 13.91 14.75 -1.13
C ASN A 198 13.75 15.06 -2.61
N ASP A 199 13.97 14.07 -3.48
CA ASP A 199 13.68 14.22 -4.89
C ASP A 199 12.17 14.14 -5.14
N THR A 200 11.56 15.30 -5.38
CA THR A 200 10.13 15.43 -5.71
C THR A 200 9.86 15.45 -7.21
N TYR A 201 10.89 15.44 -8.05
CA TYR A 201 10.79 15.40 -9.52
C TYR A 201 10.73 13.96 -10.04
N HIS A 202 11.37 13.02 -9.34
CA HIS A 202 11.35 11.59 -9.66
C HIS A 202 10.62 10.81 -8.56
N THR A 203 9.42 10.33 -8.86
CA THR A 203 8.56 9.67 -7.85
C THR A 203 7.81 8.47 -8.42
N TYR A 204 7.15 7.73 -7.55
CA TYR A 204 6.29 6.59 -7.89
C TYR A 204 5.09 6.57 -6.94
N CYS A 205 4.12 5.68 -7.21
CA CYS A 205 2.79 5.73 -6.58
C CYS A 205 2.84 5.88 -5.05
N SER A 206 3.60 5.02 -4.37
CA SER A 206 3.71 5.03 -2.91
C SER A 206 4.63 6.11 -2.37
N LYS A 207 5.76 6.42 -3.03
CA LYS A 207 6.60 7.57 -2.66
C LYS A 207 5.83 8.88 -2.74
N LEU A 208 5.00 9.09 -3.76
CA LEU A 208 4.15 10.29 -3.89
C LEU A 208 3.21 10.46 -2.70
N VAL A 209 2.56 9.37 -2.25
CA VAL A 209 1.68 9.39 -1.07
C VAL A 209 2.49 9.66 0.20
N TRP A 210 3.64 9.00 0.37
CA TRP A 210 4.51 9.26 1.53
C TRP A 210 5.03 10.70 1.56
N GLN A 211 5.51 11.21 0.43
CA GLN A 211 6.00 12.59 0.26
C GLN A 211 4.88 13.62 0.53
N SER A 212 3.64 13.30 0.16
CA SER A 212 2.48 14.12 0.52
C SER A 212 2.36 14.30 2.03
N TYR A 213 2.56 13.24 2.80
CA TYR A 213 2.60 13.33 4.26
C TYR A 213 3.86 14.04 4.76
N TYR A 214 5.04 13.66 4.29
CA TYR A 214 6.31 14.25 4.72
C TYR A 214 6.39 15.78 4.47
N PHE A 215 6.18 16.22 3.23
CA PHE A 215 6.29 17.63 2.84
C PHE A 215 5.01 18.43 3.12
N GLY A 216 3.84 17.81 3.00
CA GLY A 216 2.57 18.49 3.26
C GLY A 216 2.27 18.58 4.76
N ALA A 217 2.20 17.42 5.43
CA ALA A 217 1.83 17.34 6.84
C ALA A 217 3.01 17.52 7.81
N GLY A 218 4.25 17.52 7.29
CA GLY A 218 5.50 17.74 8.03
C GLY A 218 6.21 16.45 8.40
N LYS A 219 7.53 16.53 8.62
CA LYS A 219 8.42 15.37 8.89
C LYS A 219 7.94 14.49 10.05
N LYS A 220 7.33 15.08 11.09
CA LYS A 220 6.76 14.36 12.25
C LYS A 220 5.50 13.55 11.92
N SER A 221 4.95 13.65 10.71
CA SER A 221 3.76 12.90 10.27
C SER A 221 4.08 11.50 9.74
N VAL A 222 5.35 11.19 9.53
CA VAL A 222 5.85 9.89 9.07
C VAL A 222 6.84 9.30 10.08
N ASN A 223 7.15 8.03 9.94
CA ASN A 223 8.24 7.40 10.68
C ASN A 223 9.59 7.88 10.14
N SER A 224 10.57 8.01 11.04
CA SER A 224 11.90 8.47 10.64
C SER A 224 12.53 7.46 9.71
N THR A 225 13.11 7.95 8.63
CA THR A 225 13.87 7.17 7.66
C THR A 225 15.12 7.95 7.28
N GLY A 226 16.16 7.26 6.82
CA GLY A 226 17.27 7.93 6.16
C GLY A 226 16.81 8.70 4.91
N VAL A 227 17.72 9.53 4.37
CA VAL A 227 17.46 10.32 3.15
C VAL A 227 17.19 9.42 1.93
N TYR A 228 17.78 8.22 1.90
CA TYR A 228 17.59 7.24 0.85
C TYR A 228 16.73 6.08 1.37
N HIS A 229 15.49 5.98 0.89
CA HIS A 229 14.56 4.94 1.30
C HIS A 229 13.48 4.67 0.25
N TYR A 230 13.17 3.40 0.05
CA TYR A 230 12.08 2.97 -0.82
C TYR A 230 10.81 2.68 -0.02
N PHE A 231 9.65 3.13 -0.52
CA PHE A 231 8.35 2.99 0.14
C PHE A 231 7.48 1.98 -0.61
N ASN A 232 7.31 0.79 -0.04
CA ASN A 232 6.40 -0.20 -0.58
C ASN A 232 4.93 0.23 -0.42
N PRO A 233 4.06 0.10 -1.46
CA PRO A 233 2.64 0.39 -1.35
C PRO A 233 1.99 -0.28 -0.15
N TYR A 234 2.27 -1.57 0.05
CA TYR A 234 1.68 -2.36 1.15
C TYR A 234 2.23 -2.01 2.54
N ASN A 235 3.42 -1.39 2.64
CA ASN A 235 3.97 -0.94 3.93
C ASN A 235 3.72 0.54 4.22
N LEU A 236 3.07 1.30 3.32
CA LEU A 236 2.74 2.71 3.56
C LEU A 236 2.05 3.00 4.90
N PRO A 237 1.08 2.19 5.37
CA PRO A 237 0.43 2.45 6.65
C PRO A 237 1.40 2.36 7.84
N LYS A 238 2.44 1.51 7.73
CA LYS A 238 3.51 1.40 8.72
C LYS A 238 4.47 2.59 8.67
N ASN A 239 4.57 3.29 7.54
CA ASN A 239 5.48 4.42 7.34
C ASN A 239 4.83 5.79 7.63
N ILE A 240 3.49 5.86 7.73
CA ILE A 240 2.74 7.09 7.99
C ILE A 240 2.13 7.05 9.39
N LYS A 241 2.56 7.96 10.29
CA LYS A 241 2.19 7.94 11.70
C LYS A 241 0.70 8.16 11.92
N GLY A 242 0.06 7.16 12.53
CA GLY A 242 -1.36 7.18 12.88
C GLY A 242 -2.30 6.83 11.72
N ALA A 243 -1.78 6.21 10.66
CA ALA A 243 -2.61 5.62 9.62
C ALA A 243 -3.32 4.37 10.17
N LYS A 244 -4.66 4.37 10.15
CA LYS A 244 -5.49 3.23 10.58
C LYS A 244 -6.40 2.81 9.43
N LYS A 245 -6.55 1.49 9.21
CA LYS A 245 -7.50 0.94 8.23
C LYS A 245 -8.92 1.35 8.61
N VAL A 246 -9.70 1.85 7.66
CA VAL A 246 -11.09 2.29 7.88
C VAL A 246 -12.11 1.67 6.93
N LYS A 247 -11.66 1.06 5.82
CA LYS A 247 -12.51 0.33 4.88
C LYS A 247 -11.65 -0.55 3.98
N THR A 248 -12.20 -1.70 3.62
CA THR A 248 -11.75 -2.49 2.47
C THR A 248 -12.90 -2.58 1.47
N PHE A 249 -12.57 -2.43 0.19
CA PHE A 249 -13.45 -2.68 -0.95
C PHE A 249 -13.00 -3.96 -1.63
N PHE A 250 -13.97 -4.74 -2.11
CA PHE A 250 -13.82 -5.93 -2.93
C PHE A 250 -14.52 -5.68 -4.28
#